data_AF-A0A351QC83-F1
#
_entry.id   AF-A0A351QC83-F1
#
_cell.length_a   1.000
_cell.length_b   1.000
_cell.length_c   1.000
_cell.angle_alpha   90.00
_cell.angle_beta   90.00
_cell.angle_gamma   90.00
#
_symmetry.space_group_name_H-M   'P 1'
#
loop_
_entity.id
_entity.type
_entity.pdbx_description
1 polymer ?
#
loop_
_entity_poly.entity_id
_entity_poly.type
_entity_poly.pdbx_seq_one_letter_code
_entity_poly.pdbx_strand_id
1 'polypeptide(L)'
;MILTEPDKWKNSGVKEKSSSKSSENFLKKIYQEIPENKDGILTLANHLKLKEGTGKHWVILPFLWQLEKDEAKGLIRILVDFNKKITEKIQINCEFEWKKFFFVLYLNKSKVTEVRFCTLPSLLTSNIHSEEERLGELLCSGMNGDSVTVTYSALAFSDSLCTDSEISLPFKDSAV
;
A
#
# COMPACT_ATOMS: atom_id res chain seq x y z
N MET A 1 2.80 12.80 -50.18
CA MET A 1 1.93 13.99 -50.21
C MET A 1 0.51 13.48 -50.23
N ILE A 2 -0.31 13.65 -49.20
CA ILE A 2 -0.83 14.95 -48.71
C ILE A 2 -1.04 14.88 -47.18
N LEU A 3 -0.75 16.02 -46.55
CA LEU A 3 -0.97 16.39 -45.15
C LEU A 3 -2.46 16.54 -44.81
N THR A 4 -2.87 16.18 -43.60
CA THR A 4 -3.97 16.86 -42.87
C THR A 4 -3.81 16.65 -41.36
N GLU A 5 -3.43 17.72 -40.65
CA GLU A 5 -3.76 17.97 -39.24
C GLU A 5 -5.15 18.70 -39.15
N PRO A 6 -5.61 19.21 -37.99
CA PRO A 6 -6.35 18.51 -36.94
C PRO A 6 -7.75 19.14 -36.73
N ASP A 7 -8.79 18.33 -36.57
CA ASP A 7 -10.13 18.85 -36.29
C ASP A 7 -10.32 19.22 -34.81
N LYS A 8 -10.16 20.53 -34.55
CA LYS A 8 -11.02 21.40 -33.74
C LYS A 8 -11.94 20.72 -32.71
N TRP A 9 -11.56 20.79 -31.44
CA TRP A 9 -12.53 20.82 -30.33
C TRP A 9 -12.85 22.25 -29.93
N LYS A 10 -14.10 22.66 -30.16
CA LYS A 10 -14.69 23.90 -29.64
C LYS A 10 -15.16 23.69 -28.21
N ASN A 11 -14.79 24.64 -27.36
CA ASN A 11 -15.23 24.81 -25.97
C ASN A 11 -16.75 24.73 -25.80
N SER A 12 -17.21 23.90 -24.87
CA SER A 12 -18.41 24.18 -24.08
C SER A 12 -17.99 24.36 -22.63
N GLY A 13 -17.93 25.62 -22.19
CA GLY A 13 -17.68 25.97 -20.80
C GLY A 13 -18.85 25.49 -19.94
N VAL A 14 -18.66 24.36 -19.27
CA VAL A 14 -19.45 24.00 -18.09
C VAL A 14 -18.69 24.57 -16.89
N LYS A 15 -19.21 25.65 -16.30
CA LYS A 15 -18.80 26.06 -14.95
C LYS A 15 -19.23 24.96 -13.99
N GLU A 16 -18.34 24.02 -13.70
CA GLU A 16 -18.50 23.14 -12.57
C GLU A 16 -18.47 23.99 -11.30
N LYS A 17 -19.62 24.09 -10.63
CA LYS A 17 -19.69 24.52 -9.24
C LYS A 17 -18.80 23.56 -8.44
N SER A 18 -17.65 24.05 -8.00
CA SER A 18 -16.79 23.34 -7.05
C SER A 18 -17.52 23.26 -5.70
N SER A 19 -18.42 22.29 -5.56
CA SER A 19 -18.81 21.83 -4.24
C SER A 19 -17.58 21.16 -3.66
N SER A 20 -16.91 21.84 -2.73
CA SER A 20 -15.85 21.31 -1.89
C SER A 20 -16.42 20.20 -0.99
N LYS A 21 -16.73 19.04 -1.59
CA LYS A 21 -16.82 17.79 -0.84
C LYS A 21 -15.39 17.50 -0.43
N SER A 22 -15.04 17.86 0.81
CA SER A 22 -13.85 17.34 1.48
C SER A 22 -13.77 15.86 1.14
N SER A 23 -12.81 15.48 0.30
CA SER A 23 -12.60 14.09 -0.08
C SER A 23 -12.23 13.35 1.20
N GLU A 24 -13.18 12.65 1.82
CA GLU A 24 -12.87 11.76 2.92
C GLU A 24 -11.84 10.76 2.44
N ASN A 25 -10.63 10.87 2.98
CA ASN A 25 -9.53 9.96 2.70
C ASN A 25 -10.00 8.53 2.98
N PHE A 26 -9.70 7.59 2.09
CA PHE A 26 -10.01 6.16 2.22
C PHE A 26 -9.74 5.61 3.63
N LEU A 27 -8.62 6.00 4.25
CA LEU A 27 -8.29 5.60 5.61
C LEU A 27 -9.30 6.10 6.66
N LYS A 28 -9.84 7.32 6.51
CA LYS A 28 -10.88 7.84 7.42
C LYS A 28 -12.15 7.01 7.37
N LYS A 29 -12.52 6.48 6.20
CA LYS A 29 -13.69 5.59 6.04
C LYS A 29 -13.48 4.25 6.74
N ILE A 30 -12.29 3.66 6.61
CA ILE A 30 -11.93 2.41 7.30
C ILE A 30 -12.12 2.55 8.82
N TYR A 31 -11.78 3.70 9.41
CA TYR A 31 -11.93 3.91 10.85
C TYR A 31 -13.38 4.08 11.33
N GLN A 32 -14.33 4.32 10.42
CA GLN A 32 -15.72 4.64 10.76
C GLN A 32 -16.67 3.46 10.53
N GLU A 33 -16.41 2.64 9.50
CA GLU A 33 -17.30 1.58 9.08
C GLU A 33 -16.50 0.28 8.87
N ILE A 34 -16.78 -0.74 9.68
CA ILE A 34 -16.36 -2.12 9.38
C ILE A 34 -17.56 -2.77 8.66
N PRO A 35 -17.46 -3.13 7.37
CA PRO A 35 -18.62 -3.58 6.60
C PRO A 35 -19.22 -4.89 7.15
N GLU A 36 -20.50 -4.90 7.54
CA GLU A 36 -21.12 -6.11 8.12
C GLU A 36 -21.35 -7.26 7.12
N ASN A 37 -21.21 -7.03 5.82
CA ASN A 37 -21.50 -8.02 4.77
C ASN A 37 -20.33 -8.98 4.52
N LYS A 38 -20.58 -10.27 4.74
CA LYS A 38 -19.62 -11.37 4.64
C LYS A 38 -19.67 -12.06 3.27
N ASP A 39 -19.20 -11.40 2.23
CA ASP A 39 -19.03 -12.08 0.94
C ASP A 39 -17.56 -12.06 0.50
N GLY A 40 -16.96 -13.25 0.39
CA GLY A 40 -15.62 -13.48 -0.15
C GLY A 40 -14.50 -13.66 0.87
N ILE A 41 -13.46 -14.41 0.46
CA ILE A 41 -12.27 -14.72 1.28
C ILE A 41 -11.51 -13.45 1.68
N LEU A 42 -11.46 -12.44 0.82
CA LEU A 42 -10.79 -11.17 1.13
C LEU A 42 -11.53 -10.41 2.22
N THR A 43 -12.86 -10.38 2.15
CA THR A 43 -13.71 -9.79 3.18
C THR A 43 -13.52 -10.52 4.50
N LEU A 44 -13.48 -11.86 4.49
CA LEU A 44 -13.17 -12.65 5.68
C LEU A 44 -11.79 -12.28 6.26
N ALA A 45 -10.74 -12.21 5.42
CA ALA A 45 -9.39 -11.85 5.86
C ALA A 45 -9.34 -10.45 6.48
N ASN A 46 -10.04 -9.48 5.88
CA ASN A 46 -10.21 -8.12 6.40
C ASN A 46 -11.21 -8.02 7.57
N HIS A 47 -11.77 -9.14 8.04
CA HIS A 47 -12.57 -9.21 9.27
C HIS A 47 -11.87 -9.97 10.38
N LEU A 48 -10.76 -10.66 10.08
CA LEU A 48 -9.92 -11.27 11.10
C LEU A 48 -9.26 -10.16 11.92
N LYS A 49 -9.73 -9.99 13.15
CA LYS A 49 -9.11 -9.09 14.11
C LYS A 49 -7.76 -9.69 14.53
N LEU A 50 -6.74 -8.83 14.71
CA LEU A 50 -5.53 -9.26 15.41
C LEU A 50 -5.93 -9.60 16.86
N LYS A 51 -5.03 -10.30 17.56
CA LYS A 51 -5.18 -10.76 18.97
C LYS A 51 -6.10 -9.88 19.81
N GLU A 52 -7.08 -10.50 20.47
CA GLU A 52 -8.04 -9.81 21.34
C GLU A 52 -7.32 -8.81 22.27
N GLY A 53 -7.83 -7.58 22.32
CA GLY A 53 -7.29 -6.51 23.16
C GLY A 53 -6.23 -5.62 22.51
N THR A 54 -5.65 -5.97 21.36
CA THR A 54 -4.65 -5.10 20.71
C THR A 54 -5.25 -3.88 20.01
N GLY A 55 -6.50 -3.98 19.52
CA GLY A 55 -7.14 -2.96 18.68
C GLY A 55 -6.49 -2.78 17.31
N LYS A 56 -5.52 -3.64 16.97
CA LYS A 56 -4.83 -3.62 15.68
C LYS A 56 -5.56 -4.48 14.66
N HIS A 57 -5.40 -4.16 13.38
CA HIS A 57 -6.01 -4.90 12.30
C HIS A 57 -5.29 -4.67 10.97
N TRP A 58 -5.19 -5.72 10.16
CA TRP A 58 -4.63 -5.67 8.82
C TRP A 58 -5.74 -5.51 7.79
N VAL A 59 -5.67 -4.45 6.99
CA VAL A 59 -6.47 -4.30 5.77
C VAL A 59 -5.63 -4.76 4.59
N ILE A 60 -6.10 -5.77 3.88
CA ILE A 60 -5.45 -6.40 2.73
C ILE A 60 -6.18 -5.97 1.46
N LEU A 61 -5.42 -5.49 0.49
CA LEU A 61 -5.90 -4.97 -0.79
C LEU A 61 -5.07 -5.61 -1.93
N PRO A 62 -5.58 -6.65 -2.60
CA PRO A 62 -4.95 -7.15 -3.81
C PRO A 62 -5.10 -6.14 -4.95
N PHE A 63 -4.09 -6.08 -5.82
CA PHE A 63 -4.13 -5.25 -7.01
C PHE A 63 -3.56 -5.98 -8.23
N LEU A 64 -4.02 -5.54 -9.38
CA LEU A 64 -3.49 -5.87 -10.69
C LEU A 64 -3.25 -4.54 -11.42
N TRP A 65 -2.05 -4.34 -11.93
CA TRP A 65 -1.65 -3.16 -12.66
C TRP A 65 -1.11 -3.57 -14.03
N GLN A 66 -1.84 -3.20 -15.06
CA GLN A 66 -1.43 -3.39 -16.45
C GLN A 66 -0.61 -2.19 -16.92
N LEU A 67 0.61 -2.45 -17.36
CA LEU A 67 1.48 -1.54 -18.10
C LEU A 67 1.47 -1.97 -19.58
N GLU A 68 1.88 -1.09 -20.50
CA GLU A 68 1.75 -1.35 -21.95
C GLU A 68 2.36 -2.68 -22.43
N LYS A 69 3.42 -3.14 -21.77
CA LYS A 69 4.14 -4.38 -22.13
C LYS A 69 4.33 -5.34 -20.97
N ASP A 70 3.85 -4.98 -19.78
CA ASP A 70 4.11 -5.73 -18.55
C ASP A 70 2.84 -5.76 -17.69
N GLU A 71 2.73 -6.79 -16.86
CA GLU A 71 1.71 -6.87 -15.82
C GLU A 71 2.41 -6.95 -14.46
N ALA A 72 1.93 -6.14 -13.52
CA ALA A 72 2.33 -6.20 -12.13
C ALA A 72 1.13 -6.59 -11.29
N LYS A 73 1.30 -7.59 -10.42
CA LYS A 73 0.27 -7.99 -9.45
C LYS A 73 0.83 -7.95 -8.06
N GLY A 74 -0.04 -7.76 -7.07
CA GLY A 74 0.47 -7.64 -5.72
C GLY A 74 -0.57 -7.48 -4.65
N LEU A 75 -0.07 -7.20 -3.45
CA LEU A 75 -0.84 -6.99 -2.25
C LEU A 75 -0.33 -5.73 -1.55
N ILE A 76 -1.25 -4.84 -1.25
CA ILE A 76 -1.04 -3.76 -0.28
C ILE A 76 -1.65 -4.23 1.03
N ARG A 77 -0.88 -4.20 2.11
CA ARG A 77 -1.38 -4.48 3.47
C ARG A 77 -1.19 -3.24 4.33
N ILE A 78 -2.22 -2.86 5.08
CA ILE A 78 -2.22 -1.66 5.91
C ILE A 78 -2.51 -2.09 7.35
N LEU A 79 -1.56 -1.87 8.25
CA LEU A 79 -1.76 -2.12 9.67
C LEU A 79 -2.35 -0.86 10.31
N VAL A 80 -3.60 -0.97 10.74
CA VAL A 80 -4.30 0.08 11.47
C VAL A 80 -4.41 -0.27 12.94
N ASP A 81 -4.26 0.73 13.81
CA ASP A 81 -4.61 0.68 15.22
C ASP A 81 -5.90 1.49 15.39
N PHE A 82 -7.03 0.79 15.56
CA PHE A 82 -8.35 1.41 15.71
C PHE A 82 -8.50 2.16 17.03
N ASN A 83 -7.81 1.73 18.09
CA ASN A 83 -7.85 2.39 19.40
C ASN A 83 -7.20 3.78 19.32
N LYS A 84 -6.06 3.87 18.63
CA LYS A 84 -5.32 5.12 18.44
C LYS A 84 -5.75 5.89 17.19
N LYS A 85 -6.51 5.26 16.29
CA LYS A 85 -6.89 5.79 14.96
C LYS A 85 -5.68 6.20 14.13
N ILE A 86 -4.65 5.34 14.10
CA ILE A 86 -3.41 5.56 13.34
C ILE A 86 -3.11 4.37 12.43
N THR A 87 -2.40 4.65 11.34
CA THR A 87 -1.75 3.63 10.53
C THR A 87 -0.32 3.48 11.03
N GLU A 88 0.08 2.26 11.39
CA GLU A 88 1.42 1.98 11.93
C GLU A 88 2.41 1.63 10.82
N LYS A 89 1.98 0.80 9.86
CA LYS A 89 2.81 0.39 8.72
C LYS A 89 1.97 0.05 7.50
N ILE A 90 2.56 0.25 6.32
CA ILE A 90 2.02 -0.19 5.03
C ILE A 90 3.06 -1.10 4.37
N GLN A 91 2.63 -2.29 3.96
CA GLN A 91 3.44 -3.22 3.20
C GLN A 91 2.95 -3.27 1.77
N ILE A 92 3.87 -3.30 0.81
CA ILE A 92 3.56 -3.43 -0.61
C ILE A 92 4.43 -4.54 -1.17
N ASN A 93 3.79 -5.62 -1.58
CA ASN A 93 4.43 -6.70 -2.32
C ASN A 93 3.96 -6.61 -3.76
N CYS A 94 4.89 -6.43 -4.69
CA CYS A 94 4.61 -6.25 -6.11
C CYS A 94 5.44 -7.26 -6.91
N GLU A 95 4.80 -8.00 -7.80
CA GLU A 95 5.40 -9.04 -8.61
C GLU A 95 5.18 -8.71 -10.09
N PHE A 96 6.29 -8.50 -10.78
CA PHE A 96 6.42 -8.55 -12.24
C PHE A 96 6.92 -9.95 -12.63
N GLU A 97 6.82 -10.28 -13.92
CA GLU A 97 7.33 -11.56 -14.45
C GLU A 97 8.82 -11.77 -14.14
N TRP A 98 9.61 -10.69 -14.20
CA TRP A 98 11.07 -10.74 -14.05
C TRP A 98 11.59 -10.33 -12.67
N LYS A 99 10.73 -9.76 -11.80
CA LYS A 99 11.17 -9.25 -10.48
C LYS A 99 10.04 -9.07 -9.49
N LYS A 100 10.34 -9.40 -8.23
CA LYS A 100 9.48 -9.09 -7.08
C LYS A 100 10.08 -7.96 -6.27
N PHE A 101 9.22 -7.09 -5.77
CA PHE A 101 9.56 -5.99 -4.90
C PHE A 101 8.77 -6.12 -3.61
N PHE A 102 9.45 -5.85 -2.50
CA PHE A 102 8.88 -5.80 -1.17
C PHE A 102 9.20 -4.44 -0.59
N PHE A 103 8.18 -3.70 -0.19
CA PHE A 103 8.31 -2.42 0.48
C PHE A 103 7.58 -2.47 1.82
N VAL A 104 8.19 -1.88 2.83
CA VAL A 104 7.59 -1.66 4.15
C VAL A 104 7.78 -0.20 4.51
N LEU A 105 6.67 0.52 4.59
CA LEU A 105 6.61 1.92 4.99
C LEU A 105 6.18 1.95 6.46
N TYR A 106 6.99 2.54 7.33
CA TYR A 106 6.65 2.78 8.73
C TYR A 106 6.10 4.19 8.88
N LEU A 107 5.00 4.31 9.62
CA LEU A 107 4.28 5.56 9.79
C LEU A 107 4.23 5.98 11.26
N ASN A 108 4.43 7.27 11.49
CA ASN A 108 4.20 7.93 12.76
C ASN A 108 3.27 9.14 12.54
N LYS A 109 2.14 9.20 13.24
CA LYS A 109 1.14 10.28 13.11
C LYS A 109 0.75 10.58 11.64
N SER A 110 0.59 9.54 10.81
CA SER A 110 0.27 9.63 9.37
C SER A 110 1.38 10.16 8.46
N LYS A 111 2.61 10.33 8.96
CA LYS A 111 3.80 10.61 8.16
C LYS A 111 4.65 9.35 8.03
N VAL A 112 5.18 9.08 6.84
CA VAL A 112 6.17 8.03 6.66
C VAL A 112 7.48 8.48 7.28
N THR A 113 8.07 7.64 8.13
CA THR A 113 9.34 7.92 8.82
C THR A 113 10.49 7.09 8.26
N GLU A 114 10.20 5.90 7.74
CA GLU A 114 11.20 4.97 7.21
C GLU A 114 10.55 4.12 6.12
N VAL A 115 11.29 3.87 5.04
CA VAL A 115 10.95 2.87 4.03
C VAL A 115 12.06 1.84 3.97
N ARG A 116 11.69 0.58 4.17
CA ARG A 116 12.57 -0.55 3.86
C ARG A 116 12.12 -1.20 2.58
N PHE A 117 13.08 -1.61 1.75
CA PHE A 117 12.75 -2.37 0.56
C PHE A 117 13.76 -3.47 0.26
N CYS A 118 13.31 -4.48 -0.47
CA CYS A 118 14.19 -5.44 -1.12
C CYS A 118 13.54 -5.98 -2.38
N THR A 119 14.32 -6.74 -3.16
CA THR A 119 13.84 -7.33 -4.40
C THR A 119 14.23 -8.79 -4.50
N LEU A 120 13.47 -9.56 -5.28
CA LEU A 120 13.84 -10.91 -5.71
C LEU A 120 13.82 -10.97 -7.24
N PRO A 121 14.95 -11.27 -7.91
CA PRO A 121 16.28 -11.47 -7.32
C PRO A 121 16.82 -10.21 -6.63
N SER A 122 17.74 -10.41 -5.67
CA SER A 122 18.37 -9.33 -4.91
C SER A 122 19.13 -8.37 -5.82
N LEU A 123 19.17 -7.10 -5.44
CA LEU A 123 20.03 -6.12 -6.10
C LEU A 123 21.51 -6.48 -5.94
N LEU A 124 22.30 -6.15 -6.96
CA LEU A 124 23.76 -6.15 -6.82
C LEU A 124 24.18 -5.08 -5.81
N THR A 125 25.16 -5.39 -4.96
CA THR A 125 25.63 -4.48 -3.91
C THR A 125 26.04 -3.12 -4.46
N SER A 126 26.62 -3.08 -5.66
CA SER A 126 27.00 -1.84 -6.35
C SER A 126 25.84 -0.91 -6.67
N ASN A 127 24.61 -1.43 -6.75
CA ASN A 127 23.43 -0.68 -7.18
C ASN A 127 22.52 -0.32 -6.00
N ILE A 128 22.80 -0.82 -4.79
CA ILE A 128 21.95 -0.60 -3.63
C ILE A 128 21.85 0.89 -3.31
N HIS A 129 23.00 1.56 -3.17
CA HIS A 129 23.04 2.96 -2.75
C HIS A 129 22.32 3.89 -3.75
N SER A 130 22.54 3.69 -5.04
CA SER A 130 21.86 4.46 -6.08
C SER A 130 20.35 4.24 -6.09
N GLU A 131 19.88 3.03 -5.78
CA GLU A 131 18.45 2.73 -5.72
C GLU A 131 17.80 3.29 -4.44
N GLU A 132 18.51 3.27 -3.31
CA GLU A 132 18.08 3.95 -2.08
C GLU A 132 17.88 5.46 -2.31
N GLU A 133 18.85 6.11 -2.96
CA GLU A 133 18.79 7.53 -3.30
C GLU A 133 17.62 7.82 -4.27
N ARG A 134 17.53 7.07 -5.37
CA ARG A 134 16.46 7.22 -6.38
C ARG A 134 15.07 7.06 -5.79
N LEU A 135 14.86 6.05 -4.95
CA LEU A 135 13.58 5.83 -4.26
C LEU A 135 13.33 6.90 -3.19
N GLY A 136 14.37 7.34 -2.50
CA GLY A 136 14.32 8.47 -1.56
C GLY A 136 13.78 9.73 -2.23
N GLU A 137 14.36 10.14 -3.35
CA GLU A 137 13.91 11.31 -4.11
C GLU A 137 12.47 11.17 -4.60
N LEU A 138 12.13 10.01 -5.18
CA LEU A 138 10.79 9.71 -5.68
C LEU A 138 9.75 9.83 -4.56
N LEU A 139 10.02 9.24 -3.40
CA LEU A 139 9.10 9.24 -2.27
C LEU A 139 9.04 10.62 -1.59
N CYS A 140 10.16 11.34 -1.47
CA CYS A 140 10.16 12.72 -0.95
C CYS A 140 9.28 13.64 -1.80
N SER A 141 9.31 13.48 -3.13
CA SER A 141 8.47 14.27 -4.04
C SER A 141 6.96 13.97 -3.89
N GLY A 142 6.61 12.75 -3.50
CA GLY A 142 5.22 12.31 -3.35
C GLY A 142 4.68 12.37 -1.91
N MET A 143 5.54 12.42 -0.89
CA MET A 143 5.18 12.26 0.51
C MET A 143 5.58 13.47 1.36
N ASN A 144 4.62 14.37 1.63
CA ASN A 144 4.66 15.44 2.64
C ASN A 144 5.91 16.36 2.71
N GLY A 145 6.85 16.30 1.75
CA GLY A 145 7.99 17.22 1.61
C GLY A 145 9.15 17.05 2.59
N ASP A 146 9.04 16.15 3.58
CA ASP A 146 10.11 15.83 4.53
C ASP A 146 11.00 14.71 3.97
N SER A 147 12.33 14.73 4.23
CA SER A 147 13.21 13.66 3.75
C SER A 147 12.86 12.34 4.45
N VAL A 148 12.52 11.31 3.66
CA VAL A 148 12.25 9.96 4.17
C VAL A 148 13.49 9.10 4.04
N THR A 149 13.89 8.43 5.12
CA THR A 149 14.98 7.45 5.08
C THR A 149 14.52 6.21 4.31
N VAL A 150 15.21 5.89 3.21
CA VAL A 150 15.00 4.68 2.43
C VAL A 150 16.20 3.76 2.60
N THR A 151 15.96 2.48 2.89
CA THR A 151 17.02 1.52 3.15
C THR A 151 16.73 0.18 2.48
N TYR A 152 17.71 -0.34 1.75
CA TYR A 152 17.68 -1.69 1.24
C TYR A 152 17.95 -2.68 2.37
N SER A 153 17.00 -3.56 2.63
CA SER A 153 17.12 -4.55 3.70
C SER A 153 16.38 -5.82 3.36
N ALA A 154 17.07 -6.96 3.43
CA ALA A 154 16.43 -8.27 3.30
C ALA A 154 15.34 -8.49 4.37
N LEU A 155 15.39 -7.75 5.49
CA LEU A 155 14.32 -7.76 6.48
C LEU A 155 12.99 -7.25 5.91
N ALA A 156 12.98 -6.42 4.86
CA ALA A 156 11.73 -6.02 4.21
C ALA A 156 10.93 -7.22 3.70
N PHE A 157 11.59 -8.33 3.34
CA PHE A 157 10.91 -9.56 2.97
C PHE A 157 10.20 -10.18 4.17
N SER A 158 10.91 -10.40 5.28
CA SER A 158 10.32 -10.98 6.50
C SER A 158 9.30 -10.04 7.16
N ASP A 159 9.60 -8.74 7.17
CA ASP A 159 8.74 -7.69 7.72
C ASP A 159 7.48 -7.52 6.87
N SER A 160 7.46 -7.97 5.61
CA SER A 160 6.27 -8.03 4.76
C SER A 160 5.39 -9.25 5.00
N LEU A 161 5.89 -10.26 5.73
CA LEU A 161 5.10 -11.41 6.14
C LEU A 161 4.27 -11.02 7.35
N CYS A 162 2.99 -11.41 7.36
CA CYS A 162 2.20 -11.34 8.57
C CYS A 162 2.74 -12.41 9.53
N THR A 163 3.36 -11.99 10.63
CA THR A 163 3.86 -12.92 11.64
C THR A 163 2.73 -13.43 12.52
N ASP A 164 2.86 -14.63 13.09
CA ASP A 164 1.85 -15.23 13.97
C ASP A 164 1.57 -14.40 15.23
N SER A 165 2.52 -13.55 15.63
CA SER A 165 2.30 -12.56 16.71
C SER A 165 1.28 -11.49 16.34
N GLU A 166 1.02 -11.29 15.05
CA GLU A 166 0.09 -10.29 14.54
C GLU A 166 -1.29 -10.90 14.22
N ILE A 167 -1.39 -12.16 13.79
CA ILE A 167 -2.69 -12.76 13.44
C ILE A 167 -3.16 -13.70 14.56
N SER A 168 -4.29 -13.39 15.21
CA SER A 168 -5.03 -14.40 15.98
C SER A 168 -6.03 -15.08 15.07
N LEU A 169 -5.81 -16.35 14.76
CA LEU A 169 -6.81 -17.15 14.11
C LEU A 169 -7.86 -17.59 15.14
N PRO A 170 -9.17 -17.43 14.88
CA PRO A 170 -10.23 -17.84 15.80
C PRO A 170 -10.49 -19.35 15.77
N PHE A 171 -9.53 -20.17 15.33
CA PHE A 171 -9.68 -21.62 15.41
C PHE A 171 -9.56 -22.03 16.88
N LYS A 172 -10.71 -22.16 17.53
CA LYS A 172 -10.83 -23.03 18.70
C LYS A 172 -10.34 -24.40 18.25
N ASP A 173 -9.25 -24.87 18.85
CA ASP A 173 -8.91 -26.28 18.85
C ASP A 173 -10.13 -27.05 19.37
N SER A 174 -10.95 -27.56 18.45
CA SER A 174 -11.89 -28.61 18.79
C SER A 174 -11.05 -29.86 18.87
N ALA A 175 -10.53 -30.13 20.07
CA ALA A 175 -9.94 -31.41 20.40
C ALA A 175 -10.94 -32.51 20.03
N VAL A 176 -10.48 -33.45 19.21
CA VAL A 176 -11.08 -34.78 19.02
C VAL A 176 -10.30 -35.75 19.88
#